data_AF-A0A524JEN1-F1
#
_entry.id   AF-A0A524JEN1-F1
#
_cell.length_a   1.000
_cell.length_b   1.000
_cell.length_c   1.000
_cell.angle_alpha   90.00
_cell.angle_beta   90.00
_cell.angle_gamma   90.00
#
_symmetry.space_group_name_H-M   'P 1'
#
loop_
_entity.id
_entity.type
_entity.pdbx_description
1 polymer ?
#
loop_
_entity_poly.entity_id
_entity_poly.type
_entity_poly.pdbx_seq_one_letter_code
_entity_poly.pdbx_strand_id
1 'polypeptide(L)'
;MQTPGPSRVPPGASTVPYRCRIAADPPPLLSSLPGPTRVTLVVVVPLLFGAVCGFLVSETSAGWWIANAIAALGGVAGGYEHETAHSGGIRGAIAGIAFGTGIVVADAVTAAPPVVDTPLMILFPLIAALGGLALGSVGGRLRAEHESRGLSPSNLPPDAGP
;
A
#
# COMPACT_ATOMS: atom_id res chain seq x y z
N MET A 1 -18.35 -21.99 -63.80
CA MET A 1 -19.13 -21.15 -62.87
C MET A 1 -19.61 -22.04 -61.73
N GLN A 2 -19.03 -21.89 -60.55
CA GLN A 2 -19.30 -22.71 -59.36
C GLN A 2 -19.70 -21.73 -58.26
N THR A 3 -20.92 -21.86 -57.73
CA THR A 3 -21.46 -21.00 -56.68
C THR A 3 -20.80 -21.34 -55.33
N PRO A 4 -20.46 -20.35 -54.48
CA PRO A 4 -20.00 -20.64 -53.13
C PRO A 4 -21.20 -21.11 -52.29
N GLY A 5 -21.08 -22.27 -51.65
CA GLY A 5 -22.09 -22.80 -50.74
C GLY A 5 -22.20 -21.98 -49.44
N PRO A 6 -23.36 -22.05 -48.74
CA PRO A 6 -23.59 -21.26 -47.53
C PRO A 6 -22.63 -21.68 -46.40
N SER A 7 -21.90 -20.70 -45.86
CA SER A 7 -21.04 -20.86 -44.68
C SER A 7 -21.88 -21.34 -43.49
N ARG A 8 -21.67 -22.60 -43.08
CA ARG A 8 -22.25 -23.14 -41.84
C ARG A 8 -21.56 -22.45 -40.66
N VAL A 9 -22.24 -21.48 -40.06
CA VAL A 9 -21.89 -21.00 -38.72
C VAL A 9 -22.19 -22.16 -37.75
N PRO A 10 -21.20 -22.65 -36.99
CA PRO A 10 -21.42 -23.75 -36.06
C PRO A 10 -22.42 -23.32 -34.96
N PRO A 11 -23.46 -24.13 -34.67
CA PRO A 11 -24.37 -23.88 -33.56
C PRO A 11 -23.60 -24.14 -32.26
N GLY A 12 -23.21 -23.06 -31.58
CA GLY A 12 -22.33 -23.14 -30.41
C GLY A 12 -21.38 -21.96 -30.25
N ALA A 13 -21.38 -20.99 -31.18
CA ALA A 13 -20.73 -19.69 -30.97
C ALA A 13 -21.45 -18.95 -29.83
N SER A 14 -21.11 -19.30 -28.59
CA SER A 14 -21.49 -18.57 -27.40
C SER A 14 -21.00 -17.14 -27.59
N THR A 15 -21.93 -16.22 -27.77
CA THR A 15 -21.69 -14.79 -27.62
C THR A 15 -21.43 -14.51 -26.14
N VAL A 16 -20.33 -15.02 -25.61
CA VAL A 16 -19.83 -14.58 -24.31
C VAL A 16 -19.36 -13.17 -24.56
N PRO A 17 -20.01 -12.13 -24.00
CA PRO A 17 -19.44 -10.82 -24.07
C PRO A 17 -18.10 -10.93 -23.36
N TYR A 18 -17.00 -10.73 -24.10
CA TYR A 18 -15.70 -10.51 -23.50
C TYR A 18 -15.85 -9.26 -22.63
N ARG A 19 -16.25 -9.46 -21.36
CA ARG A 19 -16.20 -8.41 -20.36
C ARG A 19 -14.72 -8.16 -20.20
N CYS A 20 -14.23 -7.12 -20.86
CA CYS A 20 -12.98 -6.47 -20.53
C CYS A 20 -13.14 -5.94 -19.11
N ARG A 21 -12.96 -6.83 -18.13
CA ARG A 21 -12.75 -6.43 -16.76
C ARG A 21 -11.30 -6.01 -16.76
N ILE A 22 -11.05 -4.71 -16.68
CA ILE A 22 -9.72 -4.17 -16.38
C ILE A 22 -9.40 -4.67 -14.97
N ALA A 23 -8.95 -5.92 -14.87
CA ALA A 23 -8.19 -6.38 -13.75
C ALA A 23 -6.89 -5.60 -13.87
N ALA A 24 -6.83 -4.43 -13.22
CA ALA A 24 -5.57 -3.76 -13.05
C ALA A 24 -4.66 -4.78 -12.37
N ASP A 25 -3.61 -5.20 -13.07
CA ASP A 25 -2.65 -6.11 -12.48
C ASP A 25 -2.24 -5.54 -11.13
N PRO A 26 -2.23 -6.37 -10.08
CA PRO A 26 -1.80 -5.91 -8.79
C PRO A 26 -0.43 -5.23 -8.92
N PRO A 27 -0.18 -4.11 -8.21
CA PRO A 27 1.11 -3.44 -8.28
C PRO A 27 2.25 -4.44 -7.99
N PRO A 28 3.39 -4.31 -8.69
CA PRO A 28 4.49 -5.26 -8.58
C PRO A 28 4.95 -5.35 -7.13
N LEU A 29 5.27 -6.57 -6.71
CA LEU A 29 5.66 -6.87 -5.33
C LEU A 29 6.93 -6.09 -4.97
N LEU A 30 7.00 -5.50 -3.78
CA LEU A 30 8.19 -4.76 -3.30
C LEU A 30 9.47 -5.63 -3.31
N SER A 31 9.31 -6.94 -3.18
CA SER A 31 10.39 -7.94 -3.27
C SER A 31 10.98 -8.09 -4.69
N SER A 32 10.23 -7.68 -5.73
CA SER A 32 10.69 -7.67 -7.12
C SER A 32 11.54 -6.45 -7.47
N LEU A 33 11.55 -5.42 -6.62
CA LEU A 33 12.33 -4.21 -6.82
C LEU A 33 13.82 -4.39 -6.43
N PRO A 34 14.74 -3.68 -7.12
CA PRO A 34 16.17 -3.66 -6.77
C PRO A 34 16.40 -3.29 -5.30
N GLY A 35 17.40 -3.92 -4.66
CA GLY A 35 17.73 -3.71 -3.24
C GLY A 35 17.81 -2.23 -2.80
N PRO A 36 18.47 -1.33 -3.55
CA PRO A 36 18.53 0.09 -3.21
C PRO A 36 17.15 0.76 -3.18
N THR A 37 16.30 0.47 -4.16
CA THR A 37 14.93 1.02 -4.24
C THR A 37 14.09 0.59 -3.05
N ARG A 38 14.26 -0.66 -2.58
CA ARG A 38 13.58 -1.19 -1.40
C ARG A 38 13.96 -0.43 -0.13
N VAL A 39 15.26 -0.17 0.07
CA VAL A 39 15.73 0.60 1.23
C VAL A 39 15.21 2.04 1.19
N THR A 40 15.24 2.67 0.02
CA THR A 40 14.74 4.04 -0.14
C THR A 40 13.25 4.14 0.19
N LEU A 41 12.43 3.22 -0.32
CA LEU A 41 10.98 3.24 -0.09
C LEU A 41 10.57 2.86 1.34
N VAL A 42 11.35 2.01 2.02
CA VAL A 42 11.02 1.52 3.37
C VAL A 42 11.60 2.40 4.47
N VAL A 43 12.74 3.05 4.23
CA VAL A 43 13.46 3.79 5.28
C VAL A 43 13.59 5.26 4.94
N VAL A 44 14.15 5.59 3.78
CA VAL A 44 14.50 6.99 3.44
C VAL A 44 13.26 7.85 3.28
N VAL A 45 12.27 7.39 2.51
CA VAL A 45 11.03 8.14 2.29
C VAL A 45 10.24 8.34 3.59
N PRO A 46 9.98 7.31 4.41
CA PRO A 46 9.31 7.49 5.69
C PRO A 46 10.07 8.42 6.65
N LEU A 47 11.40 8.31 6.70
CA LEU A 47 12.22 9.15 7.56
C LEU A 47 12.16 10.63 7.16
N LEU A 48 12.28 10.94 5.87
CA LEU A 48 12.16 12.31 5.36
C LEU A 48 10.75 12.86 5.57
N PHE A 49 9.73 12.05 5.30
CA PHE A 49 8.34 12.47 5.53
C PHE A 49 8.06 12.71 7.02
N GLY A 50 8.63 11.88 7.90
CA GLY A 50 8.61 12.07 9.34
C GLY A 50 9.27 13.38 9.75
N ALA A 51 10.41 13.74 9.16
CA ALA A 51 11.07 15.00 9.44
C ALA A 51 10.21 16.22 9.03
N VAL A 52 9.55 16.16 7.87
CA VAL A 52 8.58 17.20 7.45
C VAL A 52 7.44 17.30 8.44
N CYS A 53 6.90 16.16 8.89
CA CYS A 53 5.88 16.16 9.94
C CYS A 53 6.43 16.82 11.21
N GLY A 54 7.61 16.42 11.70
CA GLY A 54 8.18 16.95 12.95
C GLY A 54 8.32 18.48 12.92
N PHE A 55 8.72 19.05 11.78
CA PHE A 55 8.72 20.49 11.58
C PHE A 55 7.31 21.11 11.70
N LEU A 56 6.28 20.46 11.14
CA LEU A 56 4.90 20.94 11.19
C LEU A 56 4.31 20.97 12.60
N VAL A 57 4.85 20.20 13.56
CA VAL A 57 4.38 20.20 14.97
C VAL A 57 4.41 21.60 15.56
N SER A 58 5.45 22.37 15.24
CA SER A 58 5.67 23.73 15.77
C SER A 58 5.00 24.82 14.92
N GLU A 59 4.57 24.50 13.70
CA GLU A 59 4.02 25.48 12.76
C GLU A 59 2.49 25.48 12.73
N THR A 60 1.85 24.32 12.47
CA THR A 60 0.40 24.25 12.28
C THR A 60 -0.21 22.93 12.78
N SER A 61 -1.25 23.03 13.60
CA SER A 61 -2.00 21.85 14.08
C SER A 61 -2.72 21.12 12.95
N ALA A 62 -3.34 21.86 12.02
CA ALA A 62 -4.05 21.29 10.89
C ALA A 62 -3.10 20.55 9.93
N GLY A 63 -1.94 21.14 9.62
CA GLY A 63 -0.93 20.53 8.75
C GLY A 63 -0.38 19.23 9.33
N TRP A 64 -0.12 19.21 10.64
CA TRP A 64 0.30 18.02 11.35
C TRP A 64 -0.70 16.86 11.23
N TRP A 65 -1.99 17.10 11.45
CA TRP A 65 -3.02 16.07 11.34
C TRP A 65 -3.22 15.56 9.91
N ILE A 66 -3.21 16.47 8.92
CA ILE A 66 -3.32 16.10 7.50
C ILE A 66 -2.12 15.24 7.08
N ALA A 67 -0.90 15.63 7.46
CA ALA A 67 0.30 14.87 7.12
C ALA A 67 0.28 13.47 7.74
N ASN A 68 -0.16 13.34 9.00
CA ASN A 68 -0.33 12.03 9.64
C ASN A 68 -1.41 11.16 8.98
N ALA A 69 -2.50 11.77 8.49
CA ALA A 69 -3.52 11.04 7.71
C ALA A 69 -2.92 10.51 6.39
N ILE A 70 -2.11 11.32 5.70
CA ILE A 70 -1.38 10.88 4.50
C ILE A 70 -0.39 9.76 4.84
N ALA A 71 0.33 9.87 5.96
CA ALA A 71 1.23 8.81 6.45
C ALA A 71 0.47 7.49 6.64
N ALA A 72 -0.71 7.56 7.26
CA ALA A 72 -1.55 6.39 7.52
C ALA A 72 -2.00 5.72 6.22
N LEU A 73 -2.42 6.50 5.21
CA LEU A 73 -2.75 5.99 3.89
C LEU A 73 -1.53 5.32 3.22
N GLY A 74 -0.35 5.94 3.32
CA GLY A 74 0.90 5.35 2.83
C GLY A 74 1.28 4.05 3.54
N GLY A 75 0.96 3.92 4.84
CA GLY A 75 1.13 2.71 5.62
C GLY A 75 0.28 1.55 5.08
N VAL A 76 -1.00 1.80 4.81
CA VAL A 76 -1.91 0.82 4.21
C VAL A 76 -1.48 0.46 2.79
N ALA A 77 -1.18 1.46 1.96
CA ALA A 77 -0.77 1.26 0.58
C ALA A 77 0.51 0.42 0.47
N GLY A 78 1.54 0.71 1.28
CA GLY A 78 2.75 -0.10 1.28
C GLY A 78 2.58 -1.49 1.91
N GLY A 79 1.60 -1.66 2.81
CA GLY A 79 1.17 -2.99 3.26
C GLY A 79 0.56 -3.82 2.13
N TYR A 80 -0.21 -3.18 1.24
CA TYR A 80 -0.85 -3.79 0.08
C TYR A 80 0.16 -4.28 -0.98
N GLU A 81 1.43 -3.88 -0.91
CA GLU A 81 2.49 -4.39 -1.80
C GLU A 81 3.05 -5.76 -1.35
N HIS A 82 2.49 -6.35 -0.28
CA HIS A 82 2.93 -7.61 0.30
C HIS A 82 1.84 -8.69 0.24
N GLU A 83 2.25 -9.94 0.03
CA GLU A 83 1.36 -11.10 -0.11
C GLU A 83 0.64 -11.47 1.20
N THR A 84 1.22 -11.12 2.34
CA THR A 84 0.68 -11.54 3.64
C THR A 84 0.58 -10.38 4.63
N ALA A 85 -0.43 -10.46 5.51
CA ALA A 85 -0.62 -9.55 6.63
C ALA A 85 0.64 -9.38 7.49
N HIS A 86 1.35 -10.49 7.73
CA HIS A 86 2.55 -10.50 8.57
C HIS A 86 3.71 -9.74 7.91
N SER A 87 3.98 -10.00 6.62
CA SER A 87 5.05 -9.31 5.91
C SER A 87 4.77 -7.82 5.70
N GLY A 88 3.52 -7.47 5.36
CA GLY A 88 3.07 -6.07 5.29
C GLY A 88 3.17 -5.37 6.65
N GLY A 89 2.86 -6.08 7.73
CA GLY A 89 3.01 -5.60 9.11
C GLY A 89 4.46 -5.32 9.50
N ILE A 90 5.39 -6.26 9.28
CA ILE A 90 6.82 -6.05 9.59
C ILE A 90 7.37 -4.84 8.84
N ARG A 91 7.08 -4.73 7.54
CA ARG A 91 7.49 -3.55 6.74
C ARG A 91 6.87 -2.28 7.32
N GLY A 92 5.60 -2.33 7.68
CA GLY A 92 4.88 -1.22 8.30
C GLY A 92 5.52 -0.78 9.62
N ALA A 93 5.96 -1.72 10.46
CA ALA A 93 6.67 -1.43 11.70
C ALA A 93 8.02 -0.73 11.43
N ILE A 94 8.81 -1.24 10.49
CA ILE A 94 10.11 -0.65 10.11
C ILE A 94 9.91 0.78 9.58
N ALA A 95 8.96 0.97 8.67
CA ALA A 95 8.62 2.29 8.14
C ALA A 95 8.10 3.23 9.23
N GLY A 96 7.31 2.71 10.18
CA GLY A 96 6.81 3.44 11.34
C GLY A 96 7.92 3.92 12.27
N ILE A 97 8.90 3.06 12.57
CA ILE A 97 10.09 3.44 13.34
C ILE A 97 10.85 4.55 12.62
N ALA A 98 11.12 4.39 11.32
CA ALA A 98 11.84 5.40 10.53
C ALA A 98 11.08 6.74 10.51
N PHE A 99 9.77 6.71 10.30
CA PHE A 99 8.89 7.89 10.32
C PHE A 99 8.89 8.60 11.67
N GLY A 100 8.61 7.87 12.77
CA GLY A 100 8.59 8.48 14.09
C GLY A 100 9.96 8.96 14.54
N THR A 101 11.05 8.31 14.10
CA THR A 101 12.42 8.82 14.33
C THR A 101 12.65 10.14 13.62
N GLY A 102 12.19 10.27 12.36
CA GLY A 102 12.25 11.53 11.61
C GLY A 102 11.52 12.67 12.33
N ILE A 103 10.33 12.40 12.87
CA ILE A 103 9.57 13.38 13.68
C ILE A 103 10.41 13.87 14.87
N VAL A 104 10.92 12.95 15.68
CA VAL A 104 11.67 13.28 16.90
C VAL A 104 12.94 14.07 16.58
N VAL A 105 13.67 13.68 15.53
CA VAL A 105 14.87 14.40 15.11
C VAL A 105 14.54 15.81 14.64
N ALA A 106 13.49 15.99 13.82
CA ALA A 106 13.12 17.30 13.33
C ALA A 106 12.58 18.22 14.42
N ASP A 107 11.78 17.71 15.35
CA ASP A 107 11.32 18.45 16.53
C ASP A 107 12.51 18.91 17.40
N ALA A 108 13.45 18.00 17.68
CA ALA A 108 14.66 18.31 18.45
C ALA A 108 15.56 19.35 17.77
N VAL A 109 15.64 19.35 16.43
CA VAL A 109 16.41 20.34 15.66
C VAL A 109 15.70 21.69 15.62
N THR A 110 14.37 21.70 15.51
CA THR A 110 13.58 22.94 15.44
C THR A 110 13.57 23.65 16.79
N ALA A 111 13.57 22.90 17.90
CA ALA A 111 13.62 23.40 19.27
C ALA A 111 12.56 24.48 19.60
N ALA A 112 11.48 24.52 18.82
CA ALA A 112 10.36 25.44 19.00
C ALA A 112 9.27 24.76 19.85
N PRO A 113 8.56 25.51 20.70
CA PRO A 113 7.47 24.95 21.49
C PRO A 113 6.40 24.37 20.56
N PRO A 114 5.95 23.13 20.77
CA PRO A 114 4.97 22.49 19.89
C PRO A 114 3.62 23.19 20.01
N VAL A 115 2.96 23.43 18.87
CA VAL A 115 1.58 23.95 18.82
C VAL A 115 0.57 22.85 19.17
N VAL A 116 0.98 21.59 19.03
CA VAL A 116 0.16 20.40 19.33
C VAL A 116 0.61 19.80 20.66
N ASP A 117 -0.31 19.74 21.63
CA ASP A 117 -0.11 19.03 22.88
C ASP A 117 0.13 17.54 22.62
N THR A 118 1.40 17.15 22.63
CA THR A 118 1.84 15.77 22.43
C THR A 118 2.59 15.33 23.67
N PRO A 119 1.91 14.70 24.65
CA PRO A 119 2.62 14.12 25.77
C PRO A 119 3.51 12.99 25.24
N LEU A 120 4.82 13.13 25.45
CA LEU A 120 5.85 12.14 25.15
C LEU A 120 6.24 12.02 23.66
N MET A 121 6.73 13.11 23.06
CA MET A 121 7.32 13.14 21.71
C MET A 121 8.31 11.99 21.48
N ILE A 122 9.12 11.65 22.49
CA ILE A 122 10.10 10.55 22.42
C ILE A 122 9.49 9.16 22.18
N LEU A 123 8.19 8.96 22.44
CA LEU A 123 7.49 7.71 22.20
C LEU A 123 6.90 7.60 20.79
N PHE A 124 6.93 8.66 19.98
CA PHE A 124 6.39 8.64 18.62
C PHE A 124 6.96 7.55 17.71
N PRO A 125 8.27 7.21 17.74
CA PRO A 125 8.80 6.06 17.00
C PRO A 125 8.09 4.75 17.33
N LEU A 126 7.79 4.52 18.61
CA LEU A 126 7.08 3.33 19.06
C LEU A 126 5.60 3.36 18.64
N ILE A 127 4.92 4.50 18.83
CA ILE A 127 3.51 4.66 18.44
C ILE A 127 3.37 4.47 16.92
N ALA A 128 4.24 5.10 16.13
CA ALA A 128 4.27 4.97 14.69
C ALA A 128 4.65 3.54 14.25
N ALA A 129 5.52 2.85 14.97
CA ALA A 129 5.81 1.43 14.71
C ALA A 129 4.57 0.55 14.89
N LEU A 130 3.81 0.75 15.97
CA LEU A 130 2.59 -0.01 16.25
C LEU A 130 1.47 0.35 15.25
N GLY A 131 1.30 1.63 14.95
CA GLY A 131 0.37 2.09 13.91
C GLY A 131 0.74 1.56 12.54
N GLY A 132 2.02 1.63 12.17
CA GLY A 132 2.55 1.09 10.92
C GLY A 132 2.39 -0.44 10.82
N LEU A 133 2.64 -1.18 11.91
CA LEU A 133 2.40 -2.61 11.99
C LEU A 133 0.93 -2.94 11.71
N ALA A 134 0.01 -2.26 12.38
CA ALA A 134 -1.43 -2.45 12.19
C ALA A 134 -1.86 -2.10 10.75
N LEU A 135 -1.53 -0.91 10.26
CA LEU A 135 -1.91 -0.44 8.92
C LEU A 135 -1.28 -1.29 7.81
N GLY A 136 -0.01 -1.65 7.98
CA GLY A 136 0.70 -2.54 7.06
C GLY A 136 0.09 -3.94 7.01
N SER A 137 -0.33 -4.47 8.17
CA SER A 137 -1.04 -5.75 8.24
C SER A 137 -2.40 -5.70 7.56
N VAL A 138 -3.13 -4.59 7.70
CA VAL A 138 -4.41 -4.37 7.00
C VAL A 138 -4.18 -4.36 5.49
N GLY A 139 -3.18 -3.63 5.00
CA GLY A 139 -2.82 -3.61 3.59
C GLY A 139 -2.54 -5.00 3.03
N GLY A 140 -1.71 -5.80 3.73
CA GLY A 140 -1.39 -7.17 3.31
C GLY A 140 -2.59 -8.12 3.34
N ARG A 141 -3.55 -7.91 4.25
CA ARG A 141 -4.82 -8.67 4.27
C ARG A 141 -5.69 -8.32 3.06
N LEU A 142 -5.82 -7.03 2.75
CA LEU A 142 -6.62 -6.56 1.61
C LEU A 142 -6.09 -7.13 0.28
N ARG A 143 -4.76 -7.24 0.14
CA ARG A 143 -4.11 -7.92 -0.99
C ARG A 143 -4.56 -9.39 -1.09
N ALA A 144 -4.39 -10.15 -0.01
CA ALA A 144 -4.72 -11.57 0.01
C ALA A 144 -6.20 -11.83 -0.32
N GLU A 145 -7.10 -10.96 0.15
CA GLU A 145 -8.53 -11.02 -0.19
C GLU A 145 -8.81 -10.72 -1.67
N HIS A 146 -8.13 -9.74 -2.26
CA HIS A 146 -8.28 -9.43 -3.70
C HIS A 146 -7.79 -10.58 -4.59
N GLU A 147 -6.65 -11.19 -4.26
CA GLU A 147 -6.12 -12.36 -4.98
C GLU A 147 -7.07 -13.57 -4.86
N SER A 148 -7.59 -13.83 -3.65
CA SER A 148 -8.56 -14.92 -3.40
C SER A 148 -9.88 -14.73 -4.18
N ARG A 149 -10.34 -13.48 -4.34
CA ARG A 149 -11.53 -13.16 -5.16
C ARG A 149 -11.27 -13.36 -6.65
N GLY A 150 -10.05 -13.09 -7.12
CA GLY A 150 -9.64 -13.36 -8.50
C GLY A 150 -9.70 -14.84 -8.86
N LEU A 151 -9.39 -15.72 -7.90
CA LEU A 151 -9.36 -17.17 -8.05
C LEU A 151 -10.72 -17.88 -7.85
N SER A 152 -11.80 -17.13 -7.60
CA SER A 152 -13.13 -17.73 -7.44
C SER A 152 -13.62 -18.37 -8.75
N PRO A 153 -14.28 -19.54 -8.73
CA PRO A 153 -14.71 -20.28 -9.94
C PRO A 153 -15.55 -19.46 -10.92
N SER A 154 -16.26 -18.45 -10.43
CA SER A 154 -17.05 -17.52 -11.26
C SER A 154 -16.22 -16.45 -11.99
N ASN A 155 -14.95 -16.27 -11.62
CA ASN A 155 -14.01 -15.32 -12.20
C ASN A 155 -12.86 -16.02 -12.97
N LEU A 156 -12.75 -17.35 -12.90
CA LEU A 156 -11.80 -18.13 -13.70
C LEU A 156 -12.24 -18.14 -15.17
N PRO A 157 -11.28 -18.12 -16.12
CA PRO A 157 -11.61 -18.23 -17.53
C PRO A 157 -12.18 -19.64 -17.83
N PRO A 158 -13.11 -19.76 -18.81
CA PRO A 158 -13.90 -20.97 -19.03
C PRO A 158 -13.07 -22.20 -19.47
N ASP A 159 -11.80 -22.01 -19.77
CA ASP A 159 -10.80 -23.01 -20.13
C ASP A 159 -9.88 -23.44 -18.97
N ALA A 160 -10.00 -22.84 -17.78
CA ALA A 160 -9.34 -23.29 -16.56
C ALA A 160 -10.05 -24.53 -15.96
N GLY A 161 -10.07 -25.63 -16.72
CA GLY A 161 -10.46 -26.96 -16.23
C GLY A 161 -9.25 -27.78 -15.76
N PRO A 162 -9.47 -28.87 -14.98
CA PRO A 162 -8.40 -29.79 -14.56
C PRO A 162 -7.74 -30.53 -15.73
#